data_AF-A0A4V0I8L1-F1
#
_entry.id   AF-A0A4V0I8L1-F1
#
_cell.length_a   1.000
_cell.length_b   1.000
_cell.length_c   1.000
_cell.angle_alpha   90.00
_cell.angle_beta   90.00
_cell.angle_gamma   90.00
#
_symmetry.space_group_name_H-M   'P 1'
#
loop_
_entity.id
_entity.type
_entity.pdbx_description
1 polymer ?
#
loop_
_entity_poly.entity_id
_entity_poly.type
_entity_poly.pdbx_seq_one_letter_code
_entity_poly.pdbx_strand_id
1 'polypeptide(L)'
;MVRSARLIALATFGALTGCNAQAPPTSEPAKAAKTPVPPRHPQSSAPAREAKKPVTPVASAPSAASPPGAPLTPVRDKPEAVEPSRPPLVVEPPRFTVPPSLAQRQKVDDRYPFPQNTEKAKALREERRVAANKASVGVFDTLPGAKAPWAAAARRAMEANAARLARTQSKASGVEYQEFHEALKAAVEAGCDDPLVEYWHVRFVLDSNPDRGWDPPASPARQIEWYRKVLARLPNTPYPPSVRVHMAWNTFVYFDHAEKKASGTLRKGELEAAEAAFWKVFRELAREKDRLSQQETVDRAVAAVSFSHDRGLGWEAGWRAADKVLAEAKAPEWVRLSVEGAMLIEWAWEARGRGFANTVTPEGARLLVERLEKARGSLARAWELQPNAPDAARWMIPVAMGLSLDRDEMEKWFRRAMEADPDNEDACRAKMEWLQPRWYGSREDVLEFQGQCYRTQNWYAHIPLLLDETVDERDLQTLAGPKNAAYFRDRRVWDRIRAGYEGYLTAYPDDRWVRTRYAILCVAAGQRAAATQFEALKGRPWTFAFPDRQTYEDFLRRAGVAGK
;
A
#
# COMPACT_ATOMS: atom_id res chain seq x y z
N MET A 1 -14.00 -9.36 -5.76
CA MET A 1 -12.66 -9.02 -6.25
C MET A 1 -11.70 -9.10 -5.07
N VAL A 2 -10.84 -10.12 -5.02
CA VAL A 2 -9.71 -10.14 -4.07
C VAL A 2 -8.73 -9.06 -4.54
N ARG A 3 -8.89 -7.83 -4.03
CA ARG A 3 -7.82 -6.83 -3.96
C ARG A 3 -6.73 -7.24 -2.95
N SER A 4 -6.89 -8.37 -2.27
CA SER A 4 -6.06 -8.84 -1.14
C SER A 4 -4.97 -9.89 -1.48
N ALA A 5 -4.82 -10.28 -2.75
CA ALA A 5 -3.82 -11.27 -3.24
C ALA A 5 -2.81 -10.60 -4.20
N ARG A 6 -2.60 -9.30 -4.01
CA ARG A 6 -1.43 -8.55 -4.50
C ARG A 6 -0.74 -7.82 -3.34
N LEU A 7 -1.09 -8.17 -2.10
CA LEU A 7 -0.68 -7.48 -0.88
C LEU A 7 0.53 -8.13 -0.18
N ILE A 8 1.20 -9.08 -0.83
CA ILE A 8 2.51 -9.60 -0.37
C ILE A 8 3.69 -8.95 -1.13
N ALA A 9 3.45 -7.93 -1.99
CA ALA A 9 4.54 -7.28 -2.76
C ALA A 9 4.41 -5.78 -3.06
N LEU A 10 3.32 -5.08 -2.70
CA LEU A 10 3.04 -3.76 -3.26
C LEU A 10 2.95 -2.64 -2.22
N ALA A 11 4.14 -2.20 -1.76
CA ALA A 11 4.41 -0.80 -1.44
C ALA A 11 4.95 -0.04 -2.68
N THR A 12 4.42 -0.37 -3.85
CA THR A 12 4.77 0.21 -5.16
C THR A 12 3.49 0.44 -5.96
N PHE A 13 2.74 1.49 -5.65
CA PHE A 13 1.80 2.06 -6.60
C PHE A 13 2.10 3.54 -6.81
N GLY A 14 2.79 3.81 -7.92
CA GLY A 14 2.60 5.01 -8.71
C GLY A 14 1.56 4.71 -9.79
N ALA A 15 0.58 5.61 -9.92
CA ALA A 15 -0.37 5.83 -11.01
C ALA A 15 -0.61 4.71 -12.05
N LEU A 16 -1.84 4.17 -12.08
CA LEU A 16 -2.44 3.62 -13.30
C LEU A 16 -3.94 3.94 -13.34
N THR A 17 -4.28 4.96 -14.11
CA THR A 17 -5.63 5.29 -14.60
C THR A 17 -6.03 4.39 -15.78
N GLY A 18 -7.30 3.97 -15.80
CA GLY A 18 -8.10 3.90 -17.02
C GLY A 18 -8.12 2.58 -17.81
N CYS A 19 -9.14 1.76 -17.55
CA CYS A 19 -9.79 0.98 -18.61
C CYS A 19 -11.26 0.75 -18.20
N ASN A 20 -12.17 1.51 -18.85
CA ASN A 20 -13.60 1.49 -18.60
C ASN A 20 -14.25 0.72 -19.75
N ALA A 21 -14.92 -0.39 -19.46
CA ALA A 21 -15.79 -1.08 -20.40
C ALA A 21 -17.10 -1.45 -19.69
N GLN A 22 -18.18 -0.76 -20.07
CA GLN A 22 -19.54 -0.97 -19.59
C GLN A 22 -20.13 -2.25 -20.20
N ALA A 23 -20.83 -3.05 -19.39
CA ALA A 23 -21.75 -4.08 -19.84
C ALA A 23 -23.12 -3.88 -19.17
N PRO A 24 -24.25 -4.12 -19.88
CA PRO A 24 -25.61 -3.78 -19.44
C PRO A 24 -26.22 -4.84 -18.49
N PRO A 25 -27.33 -4.51 -17.78
CA PRO A 25 -27.82 -5.31 -16.66
C PRO A 25 -28.68 -6.50 -17.10
N THR A 26 -28.48 -7.64 -16.44
CA THR A 26 -29.33 -8.83 -16.56
C THR A 26 -30.28 -8.96 -15.37
N SER A 27 -31.53 -9.31 -15.69
CA SER A 27 -32.64 -9.65 -14.81
C SER A 27 -32.46 -10.97 -14.05
N GLU A 28 -33.13 -11.05 -12.90
CA GLU A 28 -33.15 -12.12 -11.88
C GLU A 28 -34.25 -13.19 -12.17
N PRO A 29 -34.47 -14.24 -11.34
CA PRO A 29 -33.84 -15.56 -11.45
C PRO A 29 -34.87 -16.72 -11.64
N ALA A 30 -34.41 -17.93 -12.00
CA ALA A 30 -35.25 -19.14 -11.94
C ALA A 30 -34.52 -20.39 -11.44
N LYS A 31 -35.30 -21.22 -10.74
CA LYS A 31 -34.97 -22.38 -9.91
C LYS A 31 -34.65 -23.66 -10.71
N ALA A 32 -34.03 -24.60 -9.98
CA ALA A 32 -33.51 -25.93 -10.34
C ALA A 32 -34.43 -26.91 -11.11
N ALA A 33 -33.82 -27.80 -11.92
CA ALA A 33 -34.16 -29.24 -12.03
C ALA A 33 -33.19 -30.06 -12.92
N LYS A 34 -33.17 -31.38 -12.68
CA LYS A 34 -32.38 -32.47 -13.30
C LYS A 34 -32.88 -32.88 -14.71
N THR A 35 -32.00 -33.45 -15.55
CA THR A 35 -32.18 -34.04 -16.92
C THR A 35 -32.85 -35.45 -16.93
N PRO A 36 -33.18 -36.16 -18.07
CA PRO A 36 -32.87 -35.95 -19.53
C PRO A 36 -33.93 -36.30 -20.68
N VAL A 37 -33.79 -35.71 -21.90
CA VAL A 37 -33.84 -36.26 -23.34
C VAL A 37 -35.19 -36.69 -24.04
N PRO A 38 -35.45 -36.62 -25.40
CA PRO A 38 -35.26 -35.65 -26.54
C PRO A 38 -36.53 -35.56 -27.51
N PRO A 39 -36.49 -35.31 -28.86
CA PRO A 39 -35.93 -34.23 -29.71
C PRO A 39 -36.99 -33.50 -30.59
N ARG A 40 -36.62 -32.38 -31.27
CA ARG A 40 -36.93 -32.07 -32.69
C ARG A 40 -36.29 -30.74 -33.16
N HIS A 41 -35.67 -30.82 -34.35
CA HIS A 41 -35.15 -29.74 -35.22
C HIS A 41 -36.28 -29.12 -36.10
N PRO A 42 -36.08 -28.12 -37.01
CA PRO A 42 -34.92 -27.24 -37.29
C PRO A 42 -35.25 -25.74 -37.59
N GLN A 43 -34.18 -24.97 -37.89
CA GLN A 43 -34.01 -24.02 -39.01
C GLN A 43 -34.10 -22.48 -38.83
N SER A 44 -33.04 -21.82 -39.35
CA SER A 44 -33.00 -20.56 -40.13
C SER A 44 -33.20 -19.24 -39.37
N SER A 45 -32.52 -18.10 -39.61
CA SER A 45 -31.45 -17.64 -40.51
C SER A 45 -30.97 -16.27 -39.99
N ALA A 46 -29.73 -15.90 -40.28
CA ALA A 46 -29.19 -14.55 -40.05
C ALA A 46 -29.61 -13.57 -41.15
N PRO A 47 -29.45 -12.25 -40.91
CA PRO A 47 -28.75 -11.48 -41.93
C PRO A 47 -27.69 -10.51 -41.38
N ALA A 48 -26.70 -10.30 -42.24
CA ALA A 48 -25.56 -9.39 -42.12
C ALA A 48 -25.97 -7.91 -42.08
N ARG A 49 -25.11 -7.07 -41.51
CA ARG A 49 -25.11 -5.62 -41.73
C ARG A 49 -23.73 -5.10 -42.14
N GLU A 50 -23.79 -4.22 -43.11
CA GLU A 50 -22.74 -3.68 -43.96
C GLU A 50 -21.78 -2.71 -43.26
N ALA A 51 -20.56 -2.67 -43.80
CA ALA A 51 -19.54 -1.69 -43.53
C ALA A 51 -19.86 -0.32 -44.17
N LYS A 52 -19.54 0.78 -43.45
CA LYS A 52 -19.33 2.10 -44.05
C LYS A 52 -18.00 2.72 -43.60
N LYS A 53 -17.41 3.42 -44.58
CA LYS A 53 -16.04 3.90 -44.78
C LYS A 53 -15.58 5.04 -43.83
N PRO A 54 -14.26 5.28 -43.76
CA PRO A 54 -13.62 6.22 -42.83
C PRO A 54 -13.66 7.67 -43.32
N VAL A 55 -13.68 8.62 -42.37
CA VAL A 55 -13.50 10.05 -42.61
C VAL A 55 -12.12 10.46 -42.10
N THR A 56 -11.35 11.13 -42.96
CA THR A 56 -10.00 11.67 -42.75
C THR A 56 -9.99 12.93 -41.86
N PRO A 57 -8.86 13.25 -41.22
CA PRO A 57 -8.75 14.32 -40.24
C PRO A 57 -8.40 15.68 -40.87
N VAL A 58 -8.93 16.76 -40.30
CA VAL A 58 -8.55 18.14 -40.62
C VAL A 58 -7.57 18.63 -39.56
N ALA A 59 -6.41 19.10 -40.04
CA ALA A 59 -5.35 19.73 -39.25
C ALA A 59 -5.70 21.19 -38.92
N SER A 60 -5.23 21.67 -37.77
CA SER A 60 -5.09 23.10 -37.49
C SER A 60 -3.87 23.35 -36.60
N ALA A 61 -3.11 24.36 -37.02
CA ALA A 61 -1.74 24.69 -36.65
C ALA A 61 -1.69 25.70 -35.46
N PRO A 62 -0.49 26.09 -34.97
CA PRO A 62 -0.24 26.50 -33.58
C PRO A 62 -0.41 28.01 -33.33
N SER A 63 -0.68 28.37 -32.06
CA SER A 63 -0.73 29.76 -31.60
C SER A 63 0.54 30.16 -30.82
N ALA A 64 0.93 31.41 -31.02
CA ALA A 64 2.23 32.02 -30.84
C ALA A 64 2.64 32.39 -29.40
N ALA A 65 3.96 32.55 -29.25
CA ALA A 65 4.70 33.03 -28.08
C ALA A 65 4.45 34.51 -27.74
N SER A 66 4.73 34.88 -26.49
CA SER A 66 4.81 36.27 -26.01
C SER A 66 6.23 36.61 -25.50
N PRO A 67 6.66 37.89 -25.55
CA PRO A 67 8.07 38.30 -25.55
C PRO A 67 8.68 38.57 -24.16
N PRO A 68 10.02 38.75 -24.04
CA PRO A 68 10.72 38.87 -22.77
C PRO A 68 10.96 40.33 -22.33
N GLY A 69 10.96 40.58 -21.01
CA GLY A 69 11.73 41.67 -20.41
C GLY A 69 11.10 42.36 -19.18
N ALA A 70 11.70 42.15 -18.00
CA ALA A 70 12.18 43.22 -17.10
C ALA A 70 12.97 42.59 -15.91
N PRO A 71 14.11 43.18 -15.49
CA PRO A 71 14.98 42.62 -14.46
C PRO A 71 14.46 42.92 -13.05
N LEU A 72 14.40 41.90 -12.19
CA LEU A 72 14.11 42.08 -10.77
C LEU A 72 15.41 42.40 -10.01
N THR A 73 15.43 43.58 -9.38
CA THR A 73 16.46 44.02 -8.42
C THR A 73 16.54 43.12 -7.19
N PRO A 74 17.74 42.89 -6.62
CA PRO A 74 17.91 42.03 -5.45
C PRO A 74 17.54 42.79 -4.17
N VAL A 75 16.42 42.42 -3.53
CA VAL A 75 16.13 42.82 -2.15
C VAL A 75 16.96 41.94 -1.23
N ARG A 76 17.95 42.53 -0.58
CA ARG A 76 18.68 41.94 0.55
C ARG A 76 17.83 42.12 1.80
N ASP A 77 17.07 41.10 2.17
CA ASP A 77 16.52 40.99 3.52
C ASP A 77 17.23 39.88 4.29
N LYS A 78 17.77 40.26 5.45
CA LYS A 78 18.38 39.36 6.43
C LYS A 78 17.34 38.34 6.92
N PRO A 79 17.72 37.10 7.26
CA PRO A 79 16.79 36.17 7.86
C PRO A 79 16.40 36.66 9.25
N GLU A 80 15.15 37.06 9.41
CA GLU A 80 14.51 37.26 10.71
C GLU A 80 14.41 35.91 11.44
N ALA A 81 14.84 35.90 12.70
CA ALA A 81 14.74 34.74 13.57
C ALA A 81 13.26 34.37 13.77
N VAL A 82 12.89 33.16 13.39
CA VAL A 82 11.56 32.60 13.66
C VAL A 82 11.47 32.27 15.16
N GLU A 83 10.81 33.14 15.94
CA GLU A 83 10.42 32.81 17.31
C GLU A 83 9.27 31.77 17.31
N PRO A 84 9.32 30.77 18.22
CA PRO A 84 8.28 29.77 18.32
C PRO A 84 7.20 30.25 19.28
N SER A 85 6.05 30.74 18.79
CA SER A 85 4.83 30.71 19.62
C SER A 85 3.55 30.95 18.82
N ARG A 86 2.91 29.84 18.45
CA ARG A 86 1.45 29.76 18.61
C ARG A 86 1.19 28.56 19.51
N PRO A 87 0.51 28.71 20.65
CA PRO A 87 0.06 27.54 21.39
C PRO A 87 -0.79 26.69 20.44
N PRO A 88 -0.70 25.35 20.51
CA PRO A 88 -1.58 24.50 19.72
C PRO A 88 -3.01 24.96 19.97
N LEU A 89 -3.78 25.15 18.90
CA LEU A 89 -5.22 25.32 18.99
C LEU A 89 -5.74 24.06 19.71
N VAL A 90 -5.92 24.16 21.03
CA VAL A 90 -6.76 23.24 21.77
C VAL A 90 -8.18 23.59 21.37
N VAL A 91 -8.57 23.14 20.18
CA VAL A 91 -9.98 22.94 19.89
C VAL A 91 -10.36 21.85 20.88
N GLU A 92 -11.12 22.19 21.92
CA GLU A 92 -11.77 21.17 22.73
C GLU A 92 -12.45 20.20 21.75
N PRO A 93 -12.09 18.90 21.75
CA PRO A 93 -12.69 17.97 20.82
C PRO A 93 -14.21 18.06 21.03
N PRO A 94 -15.02 18.16 19.96
CA PRO A 94 -16.46 18.11 20.12
C PRO A 94 -16.78 16.87 20.97
N ARG A 95 -17.54 17.05 22.06
CA ARG A 95 -17.99 15.94 22.90
C ARG A 95 -18.96 15.08 22.10
N PHE A 96 -18.42 14.24 21.23
CA PHE A 96 -19.18 13.20 20.55
C PHE A 96 -19.22 11.98 21.46
N THR A 97 -20.42 11.44 21.67
CA THR A 97 -20.61 10.23 22.45
C THR A 97 -20.14 9.03 21.63
N VAL A 98 -19.01 8.44 22.03
CA VAL A 98 -18.54 7.16 21.47
C VAL A 98 -19.65 6.13 21.63
N PRO A 99 -20.08 5.43 20.55
CA PRO A 99 -21.10 4.40 20.64
C PRO A 99 -20.77 3.37 21.74
N PRO A 100 -21.72 2.97 22.59
CA PRO A 100 -21.46 1.96 23.63
C PRO A 100 -20.87 0.66 23.07
N SER A 101 -21.26 0.24 21.86
CA SER A 101 -20.69 -0.93 21.17
C SER A 101 -19.18 -0.81 20.84
N LEU A 102 -18.67 0.43 20.75
CA LEU A 102 -17.24 0.70 20.61
C LEU A 102 -16.57 0.82 21.98
N ALA A 103 -17.20 1.51 22.93
CA ALA A 103 -16.63 1.78 24.24
C ALA A 103 -16.60 0.56 25.18
N GLN A 104 -17.57 -0.34 25.06
CA GLN A 104 -17.76 -1.45 25.99
C GLN A 104 -17.20 -2.76 25.44
N ARG A 105 -16.57 -3.51 26.33
CA ARG A 105 -16.10 -4.88 26.05
C ARG A 105 -17.29 -5.78 25.72
N GLN A 106 -17.14 -6.60 24.69
CA GLN A 106 -18.16 -7.53 24.19
C GLN A 106 -17.76 -8.98 24.50
N LYS A 107 -18.71 -9.93 24.45
CA LYS A 107 -18.44 -11.37 24.70
C LYS A 107 -17.35 -11.93 23.79
N VAL A 108 -17.27 -11.45 22.56
CA VAL A 108 -16.22 -11.83 21.59
C VAL A 108 -14.82 -11.43 22.05
N ASP A 109 -14.67 -10.41 22.90
CA ASP A 109 -13.40 -9.96 23.47
C ASP A 109 -12.89 -10.88 24.58
N ASP A 110 -13.80 -11.64 25.19
CA ASP A 110 -13.45 -12.67 26.18
C ASP A 110 -13.10 -13.98 25.46
N ARG A 111 -13.89 -14.37 24.45
CA ARG A 111 -13.64 -15.59 23.67
C ARG A 111 -12.39 -15.48 22.78
N TYR A 112 -12.22 -14.34 22.12
CA TYR A 112 -11.12 -14.07 21.19
C TYR A 112 -10.45 -12.74 21.56
N PRO A 113 -9.57 -12.76 22.59
CA PRO A 113 -8.84 -11.57 23.00
C PRO A 113 -8.00 -11.01 21.85
N PHE A 114 -7.90 -9.68 21.78
CA PHE A 114 -7.04 -8.97 20.84
C PHE A 114 -5.75 -8.58 21.55
N PRO A 115 -4.60 -9.25 21.30
CA PRO A 115 -3.35 -8.91 21.96
C PRO A 115 -2.88 -7.50 21.58
N GLN A 116 -2.68 -6.64 22.59
CA GLN A 116 -2.12 -5.29 22.46
C GLN A 116 -1.18 -4.99 23.61
N ASN A 117 0.06 -5.48 23.50
CA ASN A 117 1.11 -5.13 24.45
C ASN A 117 1.76 -3.80 24.03
N THR A 118 1.39 -2.71 24.71
CA THR A 118 1.86 -1.36 24.39
C THR A 118 3.37 -1.20 24.55
N GLU A 119 3.97 -1.82 25.56
CA GLU A 119 5.42 -1.73 25.79
C GLU A 119 6.20 -2.49 24.72
N LYS A 120 5.72 -3.67 24.32
CA LYS A 120 6.29 -4.40 23.17
C LYS A 120 6.18 -3.58 21.88
N ALA A 121 5.04 -2.94 21.63
CA ALA A 121 4.84 -2.09 20.46
C ALA A 121 5.86 -0.94 20.43
N LYS A 122 6.01 -0.21 21.54
CA LYS A 122 7.02 0.87 21.68
C LYS A 122 8.44 0.37 21.44
N ALA A 123 8.80 -0.77 22.04
CA ALA A 123 10.13 -1.36 21.88
C ALA A 123 10.43 -1.74 20.42
N LEU A 124 9.47 -2.36 19.72
CA LEU A 124 9.63 -2.71 18.30
C LEU A 124 9.71 -1.48 17.39
N ARG A 125 8.92 -0.43 17.67
CA ARG A 125 9.01 0.84 16.94
C ARG A 125 10.40 1.47 17.09
N GLU A 126 10.92 1.49 18.31
CA GLU A 126 12.24 2.05 18.59
C GLU A 126 13.37 1.21 17.97
N GLU A 127 13.29 -0.12 18.05
CA GLU A 127 14.24 -1.01 17.39
C GLU A 127 14.31 -0.74 15.88
N ARG A 128 13.15 -0.63 15.22
CA ARG A 128 13.06 -0.30 13.79
C ARG A 128 13.65 1.07 13.48
N ARG A 129 13.33 2.09 14.29
CA ARG A 129 13.84 3.46 14.13
C ARG A 129 15.36 3.51 14.28
N VAL A 130 15.91 2.87 15.31
CA VAL A 130 17.35 2.80 15.59
C VAL A 130 18.07 2.06 14.47
N ALA A 131 17.54 0.92 14.01
CA ALA A 131 18.12 0.17 12.90
C ALA A 131 18.12 0.99 11.60
N ALA A 132 17.01 1.67 11.28
CA ALA A 132 16.92 2.53 10.10
C ALA A 132 17.88 3.74 10.17
N ASN A 133 18.02 4.37 11.34
CA ASN A 133 19.00 5.45 11.55
C ASN A 133 20.43 4.94 11.41
N LYS A 134 20.77 3.78 11.98
CA LYS A 134 22.08 3.17 11.83
C LYS A 134 22.40 2.88 10.36
N ALA A 135 21.43 2.40 9.60
CA ALA A 135 21.56 2.08 8.18
C ALA A 135 21.61 3.31 7.25
N SER A 136 21.27 4.51 7.76
CA SER A 136 21.27 5.76 7.00
C SER A 136 22.19 6.80 7.66
N VAL A 137 21.69 7.57 8.63
CA VAL A 137 22.43 8.60 9.38
C VAL A 137 23.78 8.08 9.88
N GLY A 138 23.81 6.90 10.50
CA GLY A 138 25.04 6.31 11.05
C GLY A 138 26.10 6.03 9.99
N VAL A 139 25.70 5.70 8.75
CA VAL A 139 26.63 5.58 7.62
C VAL A 139 27.01 6.96 7.11
N PHE A 140 26.02 7.84 6.89
CA PHE A 140 26.21 9.19 6.38
C PHE A 140 27.24 9.99 7.18
N ASP A 141 27.23 9.86 8.51
CA ASP A 141 28.13 10.56 9.43
C ASP A 141 29.60 10.20 9.28
N THR A 142 29.88 9.05 8.67
CA THR A 142 31.24 8.62 8.35
C THR A 142 31.71 9.12 6.99
N LEU A 143 30.81 9.66 6.16
CA LEU A 143 31.10 10.10 4.80
C LEU A 143 31.58 11.56 4.78
N PRO A 144 32.37 11.96 3.76
CA PRO A 144 32.76 13.36 3.58
C PRO A 144 31.56 14.33 3.51
N GLY A 145 30.43 13.86 2.97
CA GLY A 145 29.19 14.63 2.86
C GLY A 145 28.63 15.11 4.21
N ALA A 146 28.96 14.47 5.34
CA ALA A 146 28.55 14.91 6.66
C ALA A 146 29.08 16.30 7.06
N LYS A 147 30.11 16.80 6.36
CA LYS A 147 30.71 18.13 6.56
C LYS A 147 30.23 19.15 5.52
N ALA A 148 29.41 18.75 4.56
CA ALA A 148 28.93 19.63 3.50
C ALA A 148 27.93 20.67 4.06
N PRO A 149 27.76 21.83 3.40
CA PRO A 149 26.77 22.84 3.82
C PRO A 149 25.33 22.30 3.89
N TRP A 150 24.99 21.32 3.06
CA TRP A 150 23.67 20.67 3.02
C TRP A 150 23.49 19.53 4.04
N ALA A 151 24.53 19.17 4.82
CA ALA A 151 24.55 17.95 5.63
C ALA A 151 23.42 17.90 6.68
N ALA A 152 23.07 19.04 7.28
CA ALA A 152 21.98 19.12 8.25
C ALA A 152 20.62 18.77 7.61
N ALA A 153 20.37 19.24 6.39
CA ALA A 153 19.14 18.94 5.67
C ALA A 153 19.07 17.46 5.25
N ALA A 154 20.19 16.88 4.78
CA ALA A 154 20.27 15.47 4.47
C ALA A 154 20.03 14.57 5.70
N ARG A 155 20.64 14.92 6.85
CA ARG A 155 20.42 14.21 8.12
C ARG A 155 18.95 14.24 8.51
N ARG A 156 18.30 15.41 8.45
CA ARG A 156 16.87 15.54 8.75
C ARG A 156 16.01 14.63 7.86
N ALA A 157 16.31 14.55 6.56
CA ALA A 157 15.60 13.66 5.65
C ALA A 157 15.80 12.17 6.02
N MET A 158 17.01 11.78 6.41
CA MET A 158 17.30 10.40 6.84
C MET A 158 16.60 10.04 8.16
N GLU A 159 16.62 10.95 9.14
CA GLU A 159 15.93 10.76 10.43
C GLU A 159 14.40 10.67 10.25
N ALA A 160 13.83 11.54 9.42
CA ALA A 160 12.41 11.50 9.07
C ALA A 160 12.06 10.18 8.33
N ASN A 161 12.93 9.70 7.45
CA ASN A 161 12.75 8.39 6.82
C ASN A 161 12.81 7.24 7.83
N ALA A 162 13.68 7.31 8.85
CA ALA A 162 13.76 6.31 9.91
C ALA A 162 12.48 6.28 10.76
N ALA A 163 11.91 7.44 11.10
CA ALA A 163 10.61 7.55 11.76
C ALA A 163 9.50 6.94 10.90
N ARG A 164 9.49 7.23 9.60
CA ARG A 164 8.55 6.64 8.62
C ARG A 164 8.66 5.12 8.55
N LEU A 165 9.87 4.56 8.53
CA LEU A 165 10.09 3.11 8.47
C LEU A 165 9.72 2.39 9.78
N ALA A 166 9.80 3.08 10.92
CA ALA A 166 9.31 2.57 12.20
C ALA A 166 7.79 2.40 12.24
N ARG A 167 7.05 3.08 11.35
CA ARG A 167 5.60 2.95 11.16
C ARG A 167 5.29 1.98 10.02
N THR A 168 5.10 0.71 10.36
CA THR A 168 5.03 -0.39 9.38
C THR A 168 3.85 -0.29 8.41
N GLN A 169 2.70 0.24 8.85
CA GLN A 169 1.42 0.14 8.14
C GLN A 169 1.00 1.41 7.37
N SER A 170 1.90 2.40 7.26
CA SER A 170 1.67 3.61 6.44
C SER A 170 2.96 4.19 5.91
N LYS A 171 3.82 3.33 5.36
CA LYS A 171 5.11 3.76 4.80
C LYS A 171 4.96 4.76 3.64
N ALA A 172 3.79 4.89 3.02
CA ALA A 172 3.54 5.80 1.88
C ALA A 172 2.50 6.91 2.19
N SER A 173 2.16 7.11 3.47
CA SER A 173 1.11 8.06 3.91
C SER A 173 1.34 8.47 5.37
N GLY A 174 0.53 9.39 5.90
CA GLY A 174 0.60 9.82 7.29
C GLY A 174 1.67 10.87 7.58
N VAL A 175 1.74 11.30 8.86
CA VAL A 175 2.56 12.43 9.29
C VAL A 175 4.06 12.20 9.10
N GLU A 176 4.57 10.99 9.35
CA GLU A 176 5.99 10.69 9.18
C GLU A 176 6.40 10.66 7.70
N TYR A 177 5.51 10.21 6.81
CA TYR A 177 5.74 10.32 5.37
C TYR A 177 5.76 11.78 4.92
N GLN A 178 4.86 12.61 5.43
CA GLN A 178 4.79 14.04 5.10
C GLN A 178 6.05 14.77 5.53
N GLU A 179 6.50 14.54 6.77
CA GLU A 179 7.73 15.10 7.30
C GLU A 179 8.95 14.65 6.52
N PHE A 180 9.04 13.36 6.18
CA PHE A 180 10.09 12.83 5.30
C PHE A 180 10.10 13.53 3.94
N HIS A 181 8.93 13.68 3.32
CA HIS A 181 8.81 14.28 2.00
C HIS A 181 9.22 15.76 2.00
N GLU A 182 8.83 16.55 3.00
CA GLU A 182 9.27 17.95 3.12
C GLU A 182 10.76 18.06 3.48
N ALA A 183 11.28 17.21 4.36
CA ALA A 183 12.72 17.18 4.68
C ALA A 183 13.57 16.79 3.47
N LEU A 184 13.09 15.84 2.66
CA LEU A 184 13.75 15.41 1.44
C LEU A 184 13.82 16.53 0.39
N LYS A 185 12.72 17.28 0.18
CA LYS A 185 12.74 18.46 -0.70
C LYS A 185 13.76 19.49 -0.23
N ALA A 186 13.78 19.81 1.07
CA ALA A 186 14.72 20.76 1.65
C ALA A 186 16.20 20.31 1.46
N ALA A 187 16.48 19.02 1.59
CA ALA A 187 17.83 18.48 1.34
C ALA A 187 18.25 18.67 -0.12
N VAL A 188 17.35 18.42 -1.06
CA VAL A 188 17.61 18.59 -2.50
C VAL A 188 17.79 20.07 -2.86
N GLU A 189 16.95 20.95 -2.32
CA GLU A 189 17.04 22.40 -2.52
C GLU A 189 18.35 22.99 -1.95
N ALA A 190 18.88 22.40 -0.87
CA ALA A 190 20.20 22.73 -0.33
C ALA A 190 21.37 22.23 -1.21
N GLY A 191 21.09 21.52 -2.30
CA GLY A 191 22.12 20.99 -3.22
C GLY A 191 22.76 19.69 -2.75
N CYS A 192 22.05 18.88 -1.94
CA CYS A 192 22.54 17.58 -1.50
C CYS A 192 22.80 16.63 -2.68
N ASP A 193 24.00 16.06 -2.74
CA ASP A 193 24.43 15.13 -3.78
C ASP A 193 24.66 13.69 -3.26
N ASP A 194 24.26 13.41 -2.01
CA ASP A 194 24.31 12.08 -1.41
C ASP A 194 23.50 11.05 -2.23
N PRO A 195 24.04 9.86 -2.52
CA PRO A 195 23.40 8.88 -3.40
C PRO A 195 22.08 8.32 -2.85
N LEU A 196 21.88 8.28 -1.53
CA LEU A 196 20.62 7.82 -0.93
C LEU A 196 19.55 8.91 -1.01
N VAL A 197 19.92 10.16 -0.71
CA VAL A 197 19.01 11.31 -0.86
C VAL A 197 18.58 11.48 -2.31
N GLU A 198 19.51 11.35 -3.26
CA GLU A 198 19.20 11.40 -4.69
C GLU A 198 18.21 10.32 -5.10
N TYR A 199 18.45 9.07 -4.69
CA TYR A 199 17.51 7.98 -4.98
C TYR A 199 16.12 8.23 -4.38
N TRP A 200 16.06 8.69 -3.12
CA TRP A 200 14.79 9.03 -2.49
C TRP A 200 14.09 10.17 -3.22
N HIS A 201 14.82 11.18 -3.70
CA HIS A 201 14.24 12.25 -4.49
C HIS A 201 13.57 11.72 -5.76
N VAL A 202 14.25 10.84 -6.49
CA VAL A 202 13.67 10.15 -7.66
C VAL A 202 12.40 9.40 -7.27
N ARG A 203 12.47 8.56 -6.24
CA ARG A 203 11.36 7.67 -5.87
C ARG A 203 10.15 8.39 -5.29
N PHE A 204 10.37 9.39 -4.42
CA PHE A 204 9.32 9.95 -3.57
C PHE A 204 8.86 11.34 -4.00
N VAL A 205 9.71 12.14 -4.65
CA VAL A 205 9.36 13.52 -5.03
C VAL A 205 9.10 13.65 -6.52
N LEU A 206 9.86 12.94 -7.35
CA LEU A 206 9.71 13.01 -8.80
C LEU A 206 8.70 11.98 -9.33
N ASP A 207 8.71 10.77 -8.79
CA ASP A 207 7.86 9.66 -9.25
C ASP A 207 6.54 9.51 -8.47
N SER A 208 6.52 9.82 -7.17
CA SER A 208 5.35 9.53 -6.30
C SER A 208 5.06 10.63 -5.28
N ASN A 209 4.83 11.86 -5.78
CA ASN A 209 4.57 13.02 -4.95
C ASN A 209 3.06 13.30 -4.79
N PRO A 210 2.51 13.19 -3.56
CA PRO A 210 1.08 13.40 -3.29
C PRO A 210 0.64 14.88 -3.31
N ASP A 211 1.56 15.83 -3.49
CA ASP A 211 1.25 17.24 -3.74
C ASP A 211 1.12 17.53 -5.25
N ARG A 212 1.54 16.60 -6.11
CA ARG A 212 1.61 16.76 -7.58
C ARG A 212 0.87 15.67 -8.34
N GLY A 213 -0.06 14.95 -7.71
CA GLY A 213 -0.73 13.81 -8.36
C GLY A 213 -1.65 14.19 -9.54
N TRP A 214 -1.87 15.47 -9.79
CA TRP A 214 -2.58 15.97 -10.97
C TRP A 214 -1.66 16.60 -12.03
N ASP A 215 -0.37 16.75 -11.72
CA ASP A 215 0.60 17.20 -12.70
C ASP A 215 0.84 16.07 -13.71
N PRO A 216 1.09 16.39 -14.99
CA PRO A 216 1.52 15.37 -15.95
C PRO A 216 2.77 14.65 -15.43
N PRO A 217 2.79 13.31 -15.41
CA PRO A 217 3.99 12.58 -14.99
C PRO A 217 5.15 12.93 -15.93
N ALA A 218 6.37 12.90 -15.41
CA ALA A 218 7.55 13.06 -16.25
C ALA A 218 7.55 12.00 -17.38
N SER A 219 8.09 12.35 -18.55
CA SER A 219 8.16 11.40 -19.67
C SER A 219 8.98 10.15 -19.28
N PRO A 220 8.65 8.96 -19.82
CA PRO A 220 9.41 7.74 -19.56
C PRO A 220 10.91 7.91 -19.80
N ALA A 221 11.31 8.62 -20.86
CA ALA A 221 12.71 8.93 -21.14
C ALA A 221 13.40 9.69 -19.99
N ARG A 222 12.75 10.72 -19.44
CA ARG A 222 13.31 11.51 -18.33
C ARG A 222 13.43 10.69 -17.05
N GLN A 223 12.43 9.87 -16.76
CA GLN A 223 12.43 9.00 -15.59
C GLN A 223 13.49 7.89 -15.72
N ILE A 224 13.68 7.33 -16.92
CA ILE A 224 14.77 6.39 -17.21
C ILE A 224 16.13 7.02 -16.91
N GLU A 225 16.39 8.26 -17.32
CA GLU A 225 17.67 8.93 -17.01
C GLU A 225 17.92 9.04 -15.50
N TRP A 226 16.88 9.34 -14.71
CA TRP A 226 16.99 9.38 -13.25
C TRP A 226 17.40 8.03 -12.67
N TYR A 227 16.72 6.95 -13.06
CA TYR A 227 17.04 5.61 -12.57
C TYR A 227 18.35 5.06 -13.14
N ARG A 228 18.77 5.49 -14.34
CA ARG A 228 20.07 5.16 -14.92
C ARG A 228 21.21 5.76 -14.09
N LYS A 229 21.03 6.98 -13.56
CA LYS A 229 21.98 7.59 -12.62
C LYS A 229 22.02 6.84 -11.28
N VAL A 230 20.86 6.41 -10.76
CA VAL A 230 20.79 5.56 -9.55
C VAL A 230 21.54 4.24 -9.77
N LEU A 231 21.30 3.56 -10.90
CA LEU A 231 21.95 2.29 -11.23
C LEU A 231 23.47 2.45 -11.38
N ALA A 232 23.93 3.53 -12.02
CA ALA A 232 25.35 3.81 -12.20
C ALA A 232 26.09 4.07 -10.88
N ARG A 233 25.43 4.70 -9.89
CA ARG A 233 25.99 4.98 -8.57
C ARG A 233 25.95 3.77 -7.62
N LEU A 234 24.98 2.86 -7.82
CA LEU A 234 24.71 1.72 -6.93
C LEU A 234 25.96 0.90 -6.49
N PRO A 235 26.94 0.57 -7.36
CA PRO A 235 28.12 -0.19 -6.95
C PRO A 235 29.01 0.53 -5.94
N ASN A 236 28.99 1.86 -5.92
CA ASN A 236 29.82 2.70 -5.07
C ASN A 236 29.02 3.35 -3.92
N THR A 237 27.75 2.99 -3.78
CA THR A 237 26.89 3.48 -2.70
C THR A 237 27.36 2.88 -1.36
N PRO A 238 27.69 3.69 -0.34
CA PRO A 238 28.28 3.20 0.92
C PRO A 238 27.27 2.58 1.89
N TYR A 239 25.97 2.70 1.60
CA TYR A 239 24.88 2.21 2.46
C TYR A 239 24.76 0.67 2.44
N PRO A 240 24.24 0.05 3.52
CA PRO A 240 24.17 -1.40 3.66
C PRO A 240 23.23 -2.05 2.62
N PRO A 241 23.33 -3.37 2.40
CA PRO A 241 22.44 -4.10 1.50
C PRO A 241 20.94 -3.87 1.76
N SER A 242 20.54 -3.70 3.03
CA SER A 242 19.16 -3.38 3.44
C SER A 242 18.63 -2.06 2.88
N VAL A 243 19.50 -1.13 2.51
CA VAL A 243 19.13 0.11 1.80
C VAL A 243 19.30 -0.06 0.30
N ARG A 244 20.45 -0.59 -0.15
CA ARG A 244 20.78 -0.73 -1.57
C ARG A 244 19.81 -1.64 -2.32
N VAL A 245 19.19 -2.63 -1.65
CA VAL A 245 18.23 -3.54 -2.29
C VAL A 245 17.03 -2.78 -2.85
N HIS A 246 16.57 -1.73 -2.16
CA HIS A 246 15.44 -0.92 -2.63
C HIS A 246 15.82 -0.05 -3.82
N MET A 247 17.07 0.43 -3.88
CA MET A 247 17.59 1.15 -5.04
C MET A 247 17.60 0.24 -6.27
N ALA A 248 18.15 -0.96 -6.12
CA ALA A 248 18.25 -1.94 -7.18
C ALA A 248 16.86 -2.44 -7.64
N TRP A 249 16.00 -2.83 -6.70
CA TRP A 249 14.64 -3.31 -6.95
C TRP A 249 13.79 -2.27 -7.69
N ASN A 250 13.71 -1.04 -7.18
CA ASN A 250 12.87 -0.02 -7.81
C ASN A 250 13.39 0.36 -9.20
N THR A 251 14.70 0.38 -9.41
CA THR A 251 15.28 0.62 -10.74
C THR A 251 14.91 -0.50 -11.72
N PHE A 252 15.05 -1.76 -11.30
CA PHE A 252 14.69 -2.92 -12.11
C PHE A 252 13.21 -2.95 -12.48
N VAL A 253 12.31 -2.80 -11.49
CA VAL A 253 10.86 -2.77 -11.72
C VAL A 253 10.47 -1.61 -12.63
N TYR A 254 11.09 -0.44 -12.44
CA TYR A 254 10.83 0.71 -13.27
C TYR A 254 11.25 0.48 -14.74
N PHE A 255 12.44 -0.06 -14.97
CA PHE A 255 12.92 -0.39 -16.32
C PHE A 255 12.00 -1.40 -17.03
N ASP A 256 11.56 -2.45 -16.35
CA ASP A 256 10.62 -3.43 -16.94
C ASP A 256 9.29 -2.77 -17.34
N HIS A 257 8.72 -1.94 -16.47
CA HIS A 257 7.49 -1.21 -16.77
C HIS A 257 7.66 -0.21 -17.92
N ALA A 258 8.79 0.48 -17.98
CA ALA A 258 9.10 1.42 -19.04
C ALA A 258 9.23 0.70 -20.39
N GLU A 259 9.87 -0.47 -20.43
CA GLU A 259 9.99 -1.26 -21.66
C GLU A 259 8.63 -1.74 -22.19
N LYS A 260 7.71 -2.11 -21.29
CA LYS A 260 6.34 -2.50 -21.67
C LYS A 260 5.49 -1.34 -22.19
N LYS A 261 5.65 -0.14 -21.63
CA LYS A 261 4.81 1.04 -21.95
C LYS A 261 5.39 1.93 -23.06
N ALA A 262 6.71 1.95 -23.19
CA ALA A 262 7.46 2.84 -24.07
C ALA A 262 8.73 2.14 -24.58
N SER A 263 8.54 0.99 -25.25
CA SER A 263 9.63 0.17 -25.78
C SER A 263 10.58 0.98 -26.67
N GLY A 264 11.87 0.65 -26.59
CA GLY A 264 12.94 1.34 -27.32
C GLY A 264 13.55 2.55 -26.59
N THR A 265 13.08 2.88 -25.40
CA THR A 265 13.68 3.95 -24.57
C THR A 265 14.89 3.46 -23.76
N LEU A 266 14.92 2.16 -23.42
CA LEU A 266 16.09 1.53 -22.81
C LEU A 266 17.12 1.15 -23.88
N ARG A 267 18.40 1.27 -23.52
CA ARG A 267 19.52 0.75 -24.31
C ARG A 267 19.56 -0.77 -24.13
N LYS A 268 20.01 -1.47 -25.17
CA LYS A 268 20.15 -2.94 -25.16
C LYS A 268 20.97 -3.39 -23.94
N GLY A 269 20.45 -4.35 -23.18
CA GLY A 269 21.12 -4.91 -22.00
C GLY A 269 20.86 -4.16 -20.68
N GLU A 270 20.16 -3.02 -20.69
CA GLU A 270 19.96 -2.25 -19.46
C GLU A 270 18.97 -2.87 -18.49
N LEU A 271 17.91 -3.51 -18.99
CA LEU A 271 16.97 -4.22 -18.14
C LEU A 271 17.66 -5.41 -17.46
N GLU A 272 18.45 -6.17 -18.22
CA GLU A 272 19.24 -7.29 -17.74
C GLU A 272 20.30 -6.84 -16.72
N ALA A 273 20.94 -5.69 -16.95
CA ALA A 273 21.89 -5.11 -16.00
C ALA A 273 21.21 -4.67 -14.69
N ALA A 274 20.02 -4.08 -14.75
CA ALA A 274 19.24 -3.71 -13.57
C ALA A 274 18.77 -4.94 -12.78
N GLU A 275 18.32 -5.98 -13.49
CA GLU A 275 17.95 -7.28 -12.89
C GLU A 275 19.16 -7.94 -12.21
N ALA A 276 20.31 -7.97 -12.88
CA ALA A 276 21.55 -8.52 -12.32
C ALA A 276 22.02 -7.73 -11.07
N ALA A 277 21.87 -6.40 -11.08
CA ALA A 277 22.17 -5.56 -9.94
C ALA A 277 21.24 -5.86 -8.75
N PHE A 278 19.94 -6.06 -8.99
CA PHE A 278 19.00 -6.49 -7.96
C PHE A 278 19.42 -7.83 -7.34
N TRP A 279 19.63 -8.87 -8.14
CA TRP A 279 19.99 -10.19 -7.61
C TRP A 279 21.35 -10.21 -6.89
N LYS A 280 22.30 -9.37 -7.33
CA LYS A 280 23.57 -9.18 -6.61
C LYS A 280 23.33 -8.62 -5.21
N VAL A 281 22.62 -7.50 -5.10
CA VAL A 281 22.39 -6.84 -3.79
C VAL A 281 21.45 -7.67 -2.91
N PHE A 282 20.45 -8.33 -3.49
CA PHE A 282 19.57 -9.25 -2.77
C PHE A 282 20.36 -10.43 -2.15
N ARG A 283 21.36 -10.98 -2.86
CA ARG A 283 22.26 -11.99 -2.27
C ARG A 283 23.07 -11.44 -1.10
N GLU A 284 23.52 -10.19 -1.17
CA GLU A 284 24.23 -9.53 -0.07
C GLU A 284 23.31 -9.36 1.15
N LEU A 285 22.07 -8.90 0.93
CA LEU A 285 21.06 -8.77 1.99
C LEU A 285 20.72 -10.12 2.63
N ALA A 286 20.57 -11.18 1.83
CA ALA A 286 20.25 -12.52 2.33
C ALA A 286 21.34 -13.15 3.22
N ARG A 287 22.56 -12.56 3.25
CA ARG A 287 23.65 -12.96 4.17
C ARG A 287 23.59 -12.25 5.52
N GLU A 288 22.78 -11.20 5.64
CA GLU A 288 22.65 -10.46 6.89
C GLU A 288 22.00 -11.32 7.98
N LYS A 289 22.54 -11.20 9.20
CA LYS A 289 22.18 -12.07 10.32
C LYS A 289 21.14 -11.45 11.24
N ASP A 290 20.97 -10.14 11.19
CA ASP A 290 20.00 -9.47 12.03
C ASP A 290 18.56 -9.75 11.54
N ARG A 291 17.63 -9.74 12.49
CA ARG A 291 16.24 -10.11 12.24
C ARG A 291 15.54 -9.18 11.26
N LEU A 292 15.82 -7.87 11.28
CA LEU A 292 15.15 -6.90 10.42
C LEU A 292 15.60 -7.06 8.96
N SER A 293 16.89 -7.27 8.73
CA SER A 293 17.40 -7.59 7.39
C SER A 293 16.87 -8.93 6.86
N GLN A 294 16.69 -9.92 7.72
CA GLN A 294 16.06 -11.20 7.32
C GLN A 294 14.57 -11.04 7.01
N GLN A 295 13.84 -10.21 7.74
CA GLN A 295 12.46 -9.84 7.39
C GLN A 295 12.39 -9.11 6.06
N GLU A 296 13.27 -8.13 5.82
CA GLU A 296 13.36 -7.45 4.52
C GLU A 296 13.74 -8.42 3.39
N THR A 297 14.57 -9.44 3.69
CA THR A 297 14.88 -10.52 2.73
C THR A 297 13.62 -11.29 2.33
N VAL A 298 12.75 -11.64 3.29
CA VAL A 298 11.47 -12.28 3.03
C VAL A 298 10.59 -11.39 2.14
N ASP A 299 10.41 -10.12 2.51
CA ASP A 299 9.58 -9.16 1.76
C ASP A 299 10.07 -8.97 0.31
N ARG A 300 11.39 -8.79 0.12
CA ARG A 300 11.98 -8.64 -1.21
C ARG A 300 11.89 -9.91 -2.03
N ALA A 301 12.06 -11.08 -1.41
CA ALA A 301 11.96 -12.36 -2.11
C ALA A 301 10.53 -12.59 -2.61
N VAL A 302 9.51 -12.39 -1.77
CA VAL A 302 8.12 -12.56 -2.20
C VAL A 302 7.76 -11.57 -3.32
N ALA A 303 8.19 -10.31 -3.19
CA ALA A 303 8.00 -9.34 -4.24
C ALA A 303 8.66 -9.76 -5.57
N ALA A 304 9.89 -10.26 -5.51
CA ALA A 304 10.61 -10.77 -6.68
C ALA A 304 9.89 -11.95 -7.34
N VAL A 305 9.38 -12.90 -6.55
CA VAL A 305 8.64 -14.05 -7.08
C VAL A 305 7.35 -13.62 -7.78
N SER A 306 6.53 -12.77 -7.14
CA SER A 306 5.31 -12.25 -7.76
C SER A 306 5.62 -11.45 -9.03
N PHE A 307 6.68 -10.65 -9.02
CA PHE A 307 7.09 -9.87 -10.19
C PHE A 307 7.59 -10.75 -11.34
N SER A 308 8.35 -11.81 -11.06
CA SER A 308 8.73 -12.80 -12.06
C SER A 308 7.51 -13.51 -12.66
N HIS A 309 6.50 -13.83 -11.85
CA HIS A 309 5.23 -14.37 -12.35
C HIS A 309 4.54 -13.37 -13.30
N ASP A 310 4.41 -12.09 -12.90
CA ASP A 310 3.83 -11.03 -13.74
C ASP A 310 4.63 -10.80 -15.06
N ARG A 311 5.91 -11.20 -15.12
CA ARG A 311 6.74 -11.22 -16.34
C ARG A 311 6.60 -12.50 -17.17
N GLY A 312 5.73 -13.43 -16.77
CA GLY A 312 5.43 -14.66 -17.51
C GLY A 312 6.32 -15.85 -17.15
N LEU A 313 7.21 -15.74 -16.15
CA LEU A 313 8.07 -16.85 -15.74
C LEU A 313 7.28 -17.96 -14.99
N GLY A 314 6.14 -17.59 -14.40
CA GLY A 314 5.35 -18.48 -13.54
C GLY A 314 5.84 -18.55 -12.10
N TRP A 315 4.97 -19.01 -11.19
CA TRP A 315 5.22 -19.03 -9.74
C TRP A 315 6.39 -19.93 -9.35
N GLU A 316 6.43 -21.16 -9.87
CA GLU A 316 7.46 -22.13 -9.51
C GLU A 316 8.85 -21.66 -9.94
N ALA A 317 9.02 -21.26 -11.20
CA ALA A 317 10.33 -20.83 -11.69
C ALA A 317 10.80 -19.52 -11.03
N GLY A 318 9.90 -18.58 -10.76
CA GLY A 318 10.21 -17.38 -9.97
C GLY A 318 10.69 -17.73 -8.56
N TRP A 319 9.98 -18.62 -7.87
CA TRP A 319 10.38 -19.10 -6.54
C TRP A 319 11.71 -19.84 -6.54
N ARG A 320 11.93 -20.76 -7.50
CA ARG A 320 13.21 -21.48 -7.62
C ARG A 320 14.39 -20.53 -7.84
N ALA A 321 14.20 -19.46 -8.60
CA ALA A 321 15.23 -18.43 -8.79
C ALA A 321 15.56 -17.72 -7.47
N ALA A 322 14.54 -17.30 -6.71
CA ALA A 322 14.74 -16.67 -5.40
C ALA A 322 15.36 -17.65 -4.38
N ASP A 323 14.84 -18.87 -4.28
CA ASP A 323 15.31 -19.89 -3.35
C ASP A 323 16.76 -20.31 -3.62
N LYS A 324 17.18 -20.38 -4.88
CA LYS A 324 18.59 -20.59 -5.25
C LYS A 324 19.50 -19.53 -4.63
N VAL A 325 19.13 -18.26 -4.75
CA VAL A 325 19.92 -17.16 -4.18
C VAL A 325 19.93 -17.22 -2.65
N LEU A 326 18.79 -17.51 -2.03
CA LEU A 326 18.69 -17.69 -0.57
C LEU A 326 19.54 -18.85 -0.07
N ALA A 327 19.55 -19.98 -0.77
CA ALA A 327 20.35 -21.16 -0.44
C ALA A 327 21.86 -20.87 -0.58
N GLU A 328 22.28 -20.24 -1.69
CA GLU A 328 23.66 -19.79 -1.89
C GLU A 328 24.12 -18.80 -0.83
N ALA A 329 23.23 -17.91 -0.38
CA ALA A 329 23.47 -16.96 0.70
C ALA A 329 23.47 -17.61 2.10
N LYS A 330 23.06 -18.88 2.22
CA LYS A 330 22.83 -19.59 3.48
C LYS A 330 21.82 -18.84 4.37
N ALA A 331 20.78 -18.29 3.76
CA ALA A 331 19.68 -17.66 4.48
C ALA A 331 19.05 -18.68 5.45
N PRO A 332 18.60 -18.24 6.64
CA PRO A 332 17.97 -19.13 7.62
C PRO A 332 16.80 -19.91 7.04
N GLU A 333 16.57 -21.11 7.57
CA GLU A 333 15.49 -21.99 7.13
C GLU A 333 14.12 -21.28 7.22
N TRP A 334 13.87 -20.53 8.30
CA TRP A 334 12.60 -19.81 8.48
C TRP A 334 12.36 -18.77 7.37
N VAL A 335 13.39 -18.12 6.83
CA VAL A 335 13.28 -17.16 5.71
C VAL A 335 12.82 -17.90 4.46
N ARG A 336 13.49 -19.01 4.11
CA ARG A 336 13.16 -19.79 2.91
C ARG A 336 11.75 -20.37 2.98
N LEU A 337 11.36 -20.91 4.13
CA LEU A 337 10.03 -21.45 4.38
C LEU A 337 8.94 -20.38 4.35
N SER A 338 9.24 -19.17 4.86
CA SER A 338 8.31 -18.02 4.80
C SER A 338 8.03 -17.63 3.34
N VAL A 339 9.08 -17.54 2.51
CA VAL A 339 8.95 -17.21 1.08
C VAL A 339 8.19 -18.30 0.33
N GLU A 340 8.48 -19.58 0.61
CA GLU A 340 7.75 -20.71 0.01
C GLU A 340 6.26 -20.65 0.37
N GLY A 341 5.93 -20.46 1.65
CA GLY A 341 4.54 -20.39 2.12
C GLY A 341 3.77 -19.23 1.50
N ALA A 342 4.36 -18.04 1.45
CA ALA A 342 3.75 -16.87 0.82
C ALA A 342 3.49 -17.08 -0.68
N MET A 343 4.46 -17.63 -1.41
CA MET A 343 4.28 -17.95 -2.83
C MET A 343 3.18 -18.99 -3.05
N LEU A 344 3.15 -20.05 -2.24
CA LEU A 344 2.16 -21.11 -2.37
C LEU A 344 0.74 -20.59 -2.11
N ILE A 345 0.56 -19.66 -1.17
CA ILE A 345 -0.72 -18.99 -0.93
C ILE A 345 -1.19 -18.27 -2.20
N GLU A 346 -0.36 -17.40 -2.76
CA GLU A 346 -0.72 -16.65 -3.98
C GLU A 346 -1.04 -17.59 -5.15
N TRP A 347 -0.20 -18.61 -5.34
CA TRP A 347 -0.39 -19.60 -6.40
C TRP A 347 -1.65 -20.47 -6.21
N ALA A 348 -2.05 -20.73 -4.96
CA ALA A 348 -3.27 -21.44 -4.62
C ALA A 348 -4.51 -20.59 -4.96
N TRP A 349 -4.51 -19.32 -4.54
CA TRP A 349 -5.62 -18.40 -4.78
C TRP A 349 -5.80 -18.03 -6.26
N GLU A 350 -4.70 -17.99 -7.02
CA GLU A 350 -4.76 -17.85 -8.47
C GLU A 350 -5.47 -19.03 -9.13
N ALA A 351 -5.11 -20.27 -8.77
CA ALA A 351 -5.72 -21.47 -9.34
C ALA A 351 -7.21 -21.60 -9.02
N ARG A 352 -7.63 -21.21 -7.81
CA ARG A 352 -9.06 -21.13 -7.45
C ARG A 352 -9.81 -20.11 -8.32
N GLY A 353 -9.13 -19.04 -8.71
CA GLY A 353 -9.72 -17.94 -9.46
C GLY A 353 -10.53 -16.96 -8.59
N ARG A 354 -11.02 -15.90 -9.24
CA ARG A 354 -11.61 -14.71 -8.58
C ARG A 354 -13.13 -14.79 -8.35
N GLY A 355 -13.76 -15.87 -8.81
CA GLY A 355 -15.20 -16.04 -8.74
C GLY A 355 -15.70 -16.58 -7.40
N PHE A 356 -17.02 -16.59 -7.23
CA PHE A 356 -17.70 -17.20 -6.08
C PHE A 356 -17.47 -18.72 -6.04
N ALA A 357 -17.69 -19.35 -4.88
CA ALA A 357 -17.42 -20.77 -4.68
C ALA A 357 -18.08 -21.67 -5.74
N ASN A 358 -19.30 -21.31 -6.19
CA ASN A 358 -20.03 -22.02 -7.24
C ASN A 358 -19.45 -21.86 -8.67
N THR A 359 -18.42 -21.03 -8.85
CA THR A 359 -17.73 -20.80 -10.13
C THR A 359 -16.31 -21.37 -10.15
N VAL A 360 -15.85 -21.97 -9.04
CA VAL A 360 -14.53 -22.59 -8.94
C VAL A 360 -14.55 -23.94 -9.64
N THR A 361 -13.57 -24.19 -10.52
CA THR A 361 -13.45 -25.49 -11.20
C THR A 361 -12.98 -26.58 -10.22
N PRO A 362 -13.31 -27.86 -10.45
CA PRO A 362 -12.80 -28.95 -9.62
C PRO A 362 -11.27 -28.97 -9.51
N GLU A 363 -10.58 -28.69 -10.63
CA GLU A 363 -9.12 -28.60 -10.65
C GLU A 363 -8.59 -27.40 -9.85
N GLY A 364 -9.23 -26.23 -9.99
CA GLY A 364 -8.88 -25.04 -9.21
C GLY A 364 -9.04 -25.26 -7.70
N ALA A 365 -10.10 -25.97 -7.29
CA ALA A 365 -10.31 -26.35 -5.90
C ALA A 365 -9.26 -27.36 -5.40
N ARG A 366 -8.91 -28.36 -6.21
CA ARG A 366 -7.87 -29.35 -5.90
C ARG A 366 -6.51 -28.68 -5.70
N LEU A 367 -6.10 -27.82 -6.63
CA LEU A 367 -4.83 -27.08 -6.59
C LEU A 367 -4.77 -26.09 -5.42
N LEU A 368 -5.90 -25.47 -5.07
CA LEU A 368 -5.99 -24.61 -3.90
C LEU A 368 -5.63 -25.39 -2.63
N VAL A 369 -6.30 -26.53 -2.39
CA VAL A 369 -6.08 -27.34 -1.19
C VAL A 369 -4.65 -27.89 -1.14
N GLU A 370 -4.17 -28.48 -2.24
CA GLU A 370 -2.82 -29.05 -2.33
C GLU A 370 -1.73 -28.03 -1.96
N ARG A 371 -1.80 -26.83 -2.54
CA ARG A 371 -0.81 -25.78 -2.31
C ARG A 371 -0.94 -25.15 -0.93
N LEU A 372 -2.16 -24.97 -0.40
CA LEU A 372 -2.36 -24.42 0.93
C LEU A 372 -1.96 -25.38 2.04
N GLU A 373 -2.12 -26.70 1.89
CA GLU A 373 -1.59 -27.66 2.87
C GLU A 373 -0.06 -27.65 2.88
N LYS A 374 0.57 -27.50 1.71
CA LYS A 374 2.02 -27.31 1.66
C LYS A 374 2.44 -25.98 2.31
N ALA A 375 1.73 -24.89 2.03
CA ALA A 375 1.97 -23.59 2.65
C ALA A 375 1.83 -23.67 4.18
N ARG A 376 0.80 -24.38 4.67
CA ARG A 376 0.57 -24.63 6.09
C ARG A 376 1.77 -25.29 6.75
N GLY A 377 2.32 -26.34 6.14
CA GLY A 377 3.52 -27.01 6.63
C GLY A 377 4.72 -26.08 6.72
N SER A 378 5.03 -25.35 5.64
CA SER A 378 6.18 -24.43 5.60
C SER A 378 6.04 -23.29 6.60
N LEU A 379 4.85 -22.67 6.70
CA LEU A 379 4.61 -21.54 7.59
C LEU A 379 4.54 -21.95 9.07
N ALA A 380 3.98 -23.12 9.39
CA ALA A 380 4.00 -23.65 10.75
C ALA A 380 5.45 -23.86 11.22
N ARG A 381 6.29 -24.46 10.36
CA ARG A 381 7.71 -24.67 10.64
C ARG A 381 8.49 -23.35 10.73
N ALA A 382 8.22 -22.39 9.83
CA ALA A 382 8.83 -21.07 9.89
C ALA A 382 8.51 -20.34 11.20
N TRP A 383 7.26 -20.43 11.67
CA TRP A 383 6.84 -19.87 12.94
C TRP A 383 7.50 -20.56 14.14
N GLU A 384 7.66 -21.90 14.13
CA GLU A 384 8.38 -22.62 15.19
C GLU A 384 9.85 -22.17 15.30
N LEU A 385 10.49 -21.95 14.15
CA LEU A 385 11.89 -21.52 14.07
C LEU A 385 12.08 -20.06 14.50
N GLN A 386 11.12 -19.19 14.18
CA GLN A 386 11.19 -17.76 14.46
C GLN A 386 9.81 -17.19 14.88
N PRO A 387 9.32 -17.48 16.10
CA PRO A 387 7.97 -17.10 16.53
C PRO A 387 7.77 -15.59 16.71
N ASN A 388 8.86 -14.83 16.81
CA ASN A 388 8.85 -13.37 16.90
C ASN A 388 8.84 -12.68 15.51
N ALA A 389 8.90 -13.43 14.41
CA ALA A 389 8.63 -12.90 13.08
C ALA A 389 7.12 -13.04 12.79
N PRO A 390 6.39 -11.94 12.55
CA PRO A 390 4.93 -11.99 12.44
C PRO A 390 4.44 -12.62 11.13
N ASP A 391 5.27 -12.68 10.09
CA ASP A 391 4.85 -13.01 8.72
C ASP A 391 4.27 -14.42 8.59
N ALA A 392 4.92 -15.41 9.19
CA ALA A 392 4.45 -16.79 9.16
C ALA A 392 3.06 -16.95 9.80
N ALA A 393 2.86 -16.33 10.98
CA ALA A 393 1.57 -16.37 11.67
C ALA A 393 0.49 -15.56 10.92
N ARG A 394 0.85 -14.39 10.38
CA ARG A 394 -0.04 -13.58 9.54
C ARG A 394 -0.51 -14.36 8.31
N TRP A 395 0.40 -15.02 7.59
CA TRP A 395 0.08 -15.77 6.37
C TRP A 395 -0.66 -17.08 6.63
N MET A 396 -0.65 -17.61 7.85
CA MET A 396 -1.52 -18.71 8.23
C MET A 396 -3.01 -18.34 8.26
N ILE A 397 -3.38 -17.06 8.34
CA ILE A 397 -4.79 -16.61 8.31
C ILE A 397 -5.44 -16.87 6.93
N PRO A 398 -4.88 -16.43 5.80
CA PRO A 398 -5.42 -16.78 4.48
C PRO A 398 -5.31 -18.29 4.16
N VAL A 399 -4.35 -19.02 4.76
CA VAL A 399 -4.33 -20.49 4.68
C VAL A 399 -5.55 -21.09 5.38
N ALA A 400 -5.84 -20.66 6.61
CA ALA A 400 -7.02 -21.10 7.35
C ALA A 400 -8.31 -20.78 6.59
N MET A 401 -8.37 -19.61 5.94
CA MET A 401 -9.48 -19.23 5.08
C MET A 401 -9.64 -20.17 3.88
N GLY A 402 -8.57 -20.46 3.13
CA GLY A 402 -8.69 -21.27 1.92
C GLY A 402 -8.91 -22.77 2.19
N LEU A 403 -8.44 -23.27 3.33
CA LEU A 403 -8.63 -24.66 3.77
C LEU A 403 -9.93 -24.87 4.58
N SER A 404 -10.75 -23.84 4.77
CA SER A 404 -11.96 -23.91 5.59
C SER A 404 -11.70 -24.39 7.01
N LEU A 405 -10.60 -23.98 7.62
CA LEU A 405 -10.32 -24.24 9.03
C LEU A 405 -11.29 -23.42 9.90
N ASP A 406 -11.61 -23.94 11.08
CA ASP A 406 -12.54 -23.28 11.99
C ASP A 406 -12.01 -21.92 12.51
N ARG A 407 -12.91 -21.16 13.14
CA ARG A 407 -12.59 -19.84 13.69
C ARG A 407 -11.50 -19.92 14.75
N ASP A 408 -11.47 -20.97 15.57
CA ASP A 408 -10.52 -21.09 16.68
C ASP A 408 -9.10 -21.26 16.15
N GLU A 409 -8.92 -22.00 15.05
CA GLU A 409 -7.66 -22.15 14.35
C GLU A 409 -7.20 -20.82 13.72
N MET A 410 -8.09 -20.08 13.06
CA MET A 410 -7.78 -18.75 12.53
C MET A 410 -7.37 -17.78 13.65
N GLU A 411 -8.15 -17.73 14.74
CA GLU A 411 -7.91 -16.85 15.89
C GLU A 411 -6.60 -17.18 16.61
N LYS A 412 -6.19 -18.46 16.64
CA LYS A 412 -4.87 -18.87 17.13
C LYS A 412 -3.75 -18.20 16.35
N TRP A 413 -3.83 -18.19 15.02
CA TRP A 413 -2.80 -17.58 14.16
C TRP A 413 -2.84 -16.05 14.19
N PHE A 414 -4.04 -15.47 14.24
CA PHE A 414 -4.21 -14.03 14.48
C PHE A 414 -3.56 -13.59 15.79
N ARG A 415 -3.84 -14.28 16.90
CA ARG A 415 -3.21 -14.01 18.20
C ARG A 415 -1.69 -14.07 18.12
N ARG A 416 -1.13 -15.13 17.52
CA ARG A 416 0.33 -15.28 17.34
C ARG A 416 0.94 -14.11 16.55
N ALA A 417 0.27 -13.65 15.51
CA ALA A 417 0.72 -12.51 14.70
C ALA A 417 0.73 -11.20 15.51
N MET A 418 -0.33 -10.94 16.29
CA MET A 418 -0.45 -9.73 17.13
C MET A 418 0.46 -9.77 18.37
N GLU A 419 0.72 -10.97 18.92
CA GLU A 419 1.71 -11.16 19.99
C GLU A 419 3.13 -10.90 19.48
N ALA A 420 3.46 -11.32 18.25
CA ALA A 420 4.75 -11.07 17.62
C ALA A 420 4.93 -9.57 17.29
N ASP A 421 3.92 -8.94 16.71
CA ASP A 421 3.90 -7.50 16.39
C ASP A 421 2.52 -6.89 16.69
N PRO A 422 2.35 -6.13 17.79
CA PRO A 422 1.08 -5.48 18.11
C PRO A 422 0.62 -4.44 17.08
N ASP A 423 1.50 -4.00 16.16
CA ASP A 423 1.17 -3.07 15.08
C ASP A 423 0.80 -3.78 13.76
N ASN A 424 0.56 -5.10 13.79
CA ASN A 424 0.29 -5.90 12.61
C ASN A 424 -1.13 -5.70 12.05
N GLU A 425 -1.35 -4.54 11.43
CA GLU A 425 -2.61 -4.21 10.74
C GLU A 425 -2.90 -5.20 9.60
N ASP A 426 -1.90 -5.76 8.93
CA ASP A 426 -2.14 -6.78 7.91
C ASP A 426 -2.80 -8.05 8.45
N ALA A 427 -2.42 -8.50 9.66
CA ALA A 427 -3.09 -9.61 10.34
C ALA A 427 -4.54 -9.22 10.70
N CYS A 428 -4.77 -7.97 11.10
CA CYS A 428 -6.12 -7.45 11.33
C CYS A 428 -6.95 -7.47 10.05
N ARG A 429 -6.40 -7.02 8.92
CA ARG A 429 -7.06 -7.07 7.61
C ARG A 429 -7.36 -8.50 7.17
N ALA A 430 -6.43 -9.43 7.39
CA ALA A 430 -6.62 -10.83 7.06
C ALA A 430 -7.73 -11.47 7.90
N LYS A 431 -7.78 -11.21 9.21
CA LYS A 431 -8.89 -11.64 10.09
C LYS A 431 -10.21 -11.03 9.66
N MET A 432 -10.23 -9.73 9.34
CA MET A 432 -11.43 -9.05 8.85
C MET A 432 -11.96 -9.68 7.56
N GLU A 433 -11.07 -10.05 6.62
CA GLU A 433 -11.44 -10.78 5.41
C GLU A 433 -12.06 -12.14 5.73
N TRP A 434 -11.49 -12.92 6.66
CA TRP A 434 -12.03 -14.21 7.08
C TRP A 434 -13.45 -14.08 7.65
N LEU A 435 -13.72 -13.01 8.41
CA LEU A 435 -15.01 -12.74 9.04
C LEU A 435 -16.07 -12.19 8.07
N GLN A 436 -15.76 -11.96 6.80
CA GLN A 436 -16.74 -11.45 5.84
C GLN A 436 -17.88 -12.48 5.62
N PRO A 437 -19.12 -12.03 5.35
CA PRO A 437 -20.27 -12.91 5.07
C PRO A 437 -20.07 -13.90 3.91
N ARG A 438 -19.21 -13.54 2.96
CA ARG A 438 -18.87 -14.41 1.81
C ARG A 438 -17.91 -15.55 2.15
N TRP A 439 -17.36 -15.56 3.37
CA TRP A 439 -16.44 -16.55 3.90
C TRP A 439 -17.10 -17.28 5.08
N TYR A 440 -16.65 -17.03 6.30
CA TYR A 440 -17.06 -17.82 7.48
C TYR A 440 -17.74 -17.00 8.57
N GLY A 441 -17.85 -15.68 8.40
CA GLY A 441 -18.47 -14.79 9.37
C GLY A 441 -19.76 -14.15 8.89
N SER A 442 -20.10 -13.04 9.53
CA SER A 442 -21.31 -12.25 9.29
C SER A 442 -20.99 -10.76 9.33
N ARG A 443 -21.94 -9.92 8.93
CA ARG A 443 -21.78 -8.46 9.05
C ARG A 443 -21.57 -8.05 10.51
N GLU A 444 -22.26 -8.72 11.44
CA GLU A 444 -22.10 -8.53 12.87
C GLU A 444 -20.69 -8.92 13.34
N ASP A 445 -20.12 -10.03 12.88
CA ASP A 445 -18.74 -10.42 13.23
C ASP A 445 -17.71 -9.36 12.79
N VAL A 446 -17.88 -8.79 11.59
CA VAL A 446 -17.02 -7.71 11.09
C VAL A 446 -17.16 -6.46 11.96
N LEU A 447 -18.39 -6.04 12.27
CA LEU A 447 -18.64 -4.88 13.14
C LEU A 447 -18.12 -5.12 14.57
N GLU A 448 -18.21 -6.33 15.09
CA GLU A 448 -17.66 -6.67 16.41
C GLU A 448 -16.13 -6.58 16.40
N PHE A 449 -15.47 -7.17 15.39
CA PHE A 449 -14.02 -7.11 15.25
C PHE A 449 -13.52 -5.68 15.03
N GLN A 450 -14.18 -4.88 14.20
CA GLN A 450 -13.90 -3.45 14.08
C GLN A 450 -14.00 -2.72 15.43
N GLY A 451 -14.91 -3.14 16.31
CA GLY A 451 -15.01 -2.61 17.67
C GLY A 451 -13.79 -2.99 18.51
N GLN A 452 -13.30 -4.23 18.39
CA GLN A 452 -12.03 -4.65 19.01
C GLN A 452 -10.87 -3.77 18.54
N CYS A 453 -10.74 -3.56 17.23
CA CYS A 453 -9.74 -2.69 16.64
C CYS A 453 -9.79 -1.28 17.24
N TYR A 454 -10.98 -0.68 17.36
CA TYR A 454 -11.14 0.65 17.95
C TYR A 454 -10.69 0.69 19.42
N ARG A 455 -11.07 -0.30 20.23
CA ARG A 455 -10.73 -0.38 21.66
C ARG A 455 -9.23 -0.49 21.92
N THR A 456 -8.44 -0.93 20.93
CA THR A 456 -6.98 -0.92 21.04
C THR A 456 -6.42 0.50 21.22
N GLN A 457 -7.10 1.50 20.66
CA GLN A 457 -6.61 2.88 20.53
C GLN A 457 -5.18 2.96 19.96
N ASN A 458 -4.75 1.95 19.19
CA ASN A 458 -3.43 1.91 18.58
C ASN A 458 -3.44 2.76 17.30
N TRP A 459 -3.57 4.08 17.49
CA TRP A 459 -3.64 5.08 16.43
C TRP A 459 -2.39 5.07 15.56
N TYR A 460 -1.22 4.82 16.16
CA TYR A 460 0.06 4.72 15.46
C TYR A 460 0.01 3.67 14.34
N ALA A 461 -0.56 2.49 14.62
CA ALA A 461 -0.67 1.39 13.66
C ALA A 461 -1.87 1.49 12.71
N HIS A 462 -2.69 2.55 12.80
CA HIS A 462 -3.96 2.70 12.07
C HIS A 462 -5.01 1.62 12.32
N ILE A 463 -4.81 0.72 13.30
CA ILE A 463 -5.76 -0.35 13.62
C ILE A 463 -7.18 0.19 13.88
N PRO A 464 -7.40 1.27 14.64
CA PRO A 464 -8.74 1.83 14.80
C PRO A 464 -9.38 2.37 13.51
N LEU A 465 -8.60 2.74 12.49
CA LEU A 465 -9.14 3.27 11.22
C LEU A 465 -9.76 2.19 10.34
N LEU A 466 -9.55 0.91 10.65
CA LEU A 466 -10.23 -0.24 10.03
C LEU A 466 -11.76 -0.19 10.15
N LEU A 467 -12.30 0.75 10.93
CA LEU A 467 -13.74 1.04 11.06
C LEU A 467 -14.41 1.48 9.76
N ASP A 468 -13.66 2.05 8.80
CA ASP A 468 -14.23 2.50 7.53
C ASP A 468 -14.14 1.47 6.41
N GLU A 469 -13.52 0.32 6.69
CA GLU A 469 -13.42 -0.74 5.72
C GLU A 469 -14.78 -1.38 5.52
N THR A 470 -15.24 -1.30 4.28
CA THR A 470 -16.49 -1.95 3.88
C THR A 470 -16.23 -3.42 3.60
N VAL A 471 -17.31 -4.21 3.60
CA VAL A 471 -17.32 -5.64 3.27
C VAL A 471 -16.75 -5.91 1.86
N ASP A 472 -16.80 -4.93 0.95
CA ASP A 472 -16.56 -5.13 -0.49
C ASP A 472 -15.56 -4.15 -1.14
N GLU A 473 -15.17 -3.05 -0.50
CA GLU A 473 -14.41 -1.96 -1.14
C GLU A 473 -13.48 -1.19 -0.18
N ARG A 474 -12.21 -1.02 -0.60
CA ARG A 474 -11.11 -0.41 0.20
C ARG A 474 -10.39 0.77 -0.46
N ASP A 475 -10.71 1.06 -1.72
CA ASP A 475 -10.00 2.07 -2.52
C ASP A 475 -10.66 3.44 -2.34
N LEU A 476 -9.86 4.46 -2.01
CA LEU A 476 -10.32 5.83 -1.80
C LEU A 476 -11.06 6.40 -3.01
N GLN A 477 -10.62 6.04 -4.23
CA GLN A 477 -11.23 6.57 -5.46
C GLN A 477 -12.64 6.04 -5.67
N THR A 478 -12.97 4.87 -5.13
CA THR A 478 -14.26 4.22 -5.29
C THR A 478 -15.09 4.17 -4.01
N LEU A 479 -14.48 4.50 -2.86
CA LEU A 479 -15.09 4.47 -1.53
C LEU A 479 -16.38 5.31 -1.48
N ALA A 480 -16.35 6.52 -2.02
CA ALA A 480 -17.51 7.42 -2.07
C ALA A 480 -18.46 7.17 -3.27
N GLY A 481 -18.30 6.04 -3.96
CA GLY A 481 -19.15 5.65 -5.08
C GLY A 481 -20.58 5.29 -4.63
N PRO A 482 -21.54 5.26 -5.57
CA PRO A 482 -22.95 5.01 -5.28
C PRO A 482 -23.21 3.66 -4.58
N LYS A 483 -22.34 2.67 -4.81
CA LYS A 483 -22.44 1.33 -4.20
C LYS A 483 -22.36 1.35 -2.67
N ASN A 484 -21.50 2.21 -2.11
CA ASN A 484 -21.28 2.27 -0.66
C ASN A 484 -22.04 3.42 0.02
N ALA A 485 -22.69 4.29 -0.75
CA ALA A 485 -23.35 5.48 -0.21
C ALA A 485 -24.45 5.12 0.82
N ALA A 486 -25.20 4.04 0.59
CA ALA A 486 -26.18 3.56 1.56
C ALA A 486 -25.52 3.03 2.84
N TYR A 487 -24.39 2.32 2.71
CA TYR A 487 -23.62 1.79 3.85
C TYR A 487 -23.08 2.93 4.73
N PHE A 488 -22.47 3.96 4.14
CA PHE A 488 -21.91 5.09 4.91
C PHE A 488 -22.97 6.04 5.50
N ARG A 489 -24.20 6.03 4.96
CA ARG A 489 -25.34 6.79 5.53
C ARG A 489 -26.02 6.07 6.69
N ASP A 490 -25.79 4.77 6.86
CA ASP A 490 -26.28 4.04 8.03
C ASP A 490 -25.70 4.68 9.29
N ARG A 491 -26.58 5.18 10.17
CA ARG A 491 -26.16 5.89 11.38
C ARG A 491 -25.25 5.06 12.27
N ARG A 492 -25.51 3.75 12.39
CA ARG A 492 -24.68 2.83 13.21
C ARG A 492 -23.27 2.72 12.64
N VAL A 493 -23.13 2.75 11.32
CA VAL A 493 -21.83 2.72 10.64
C VAL A 493 -21.14 4.08 10.75
N TRP A 494 -21.84 5.17 10.45
CA TRP A 494 -21.28 6.52 10.47
C TRP A 494 -20.77 6.94 11.84
N ASP A 495 -21.55 6.71 12.90
CA ASP A 495 -21.16 7.08 14.26
C ASP A 495 -19.85 6.39 14.68
N ARG A 496 -19.60 5.20 14.17
CA ARG A 496 -18.36 4.46 14.39
C ARG A 496 -17.20 5.03 13.59
N ILE A 497 -17.38 5.24 12.29
CA ILE A 497 -16.37 5.85 11.42
C ILE A 497 -15.94 7.21 11.99
N ARG A 498 -16.90 8.08 12.32
CA ARG A 498 -16.64 9.36 12.98
C ARG A 498 -15.78 9.20 14.24
N ALA A 499 -16.13 8.27 15.13
CA ALA A 499 -15.36 8.03 16.36
C ALA A 499 -13.89 7.66 16.07
N GLY A 500 -13.66 6.82 15.06
CA GLY A 500 -12.31 6.41 14.66
C GLY A 500 -11.49 7.59 14.11
N TYR A 501 -12.09 8.37 13.21
CA TYR A 501 -11.41 9.49 12.55
C TYR A 501 -11.16 10.68 13.47
N GLU A 502 -12.15 11.08 14.27
CA GLU A 502 -11.98 12.18 15.23
C GLU A 502 -11.00 11.78 16.35
N GLY A 503 -11.04 10.52 16.81
CA GLY A 503 -10.06 10.00 17.76
C GLY A 503 -8.63 10.03 17.20
N TYR A 504 -8.44 9.57 15.96
CA TYR A 504 -7.14 9.63 15.30
C TYR A 504 -6.66 11.07 15.09
N LEU A 505 -7.50 11.95 14.55
CA LEU A 505 -7.13 13.34 14.25
C LEU A 505 -6.94 14.19 15.51
N THR A 506 -7.37 13.73 16.68
CA THR A 506 -6.96 14.31 17.98
C THR A 506 -5.50 14.00 18.29
N ALA A 507 -5.04 12.78 18.01
CA ALA A 507 -3.65 12.38 18.20
C ALA A 507 -2.71 12.88 17.09
N TYR A 508 -3.21 12.98 15.85
CA TYR A 508 -2.45 13.36 14.66
C TYR A 508 -3.22 14.42 13.84
N PRO A 509 -3.33 15.66 14.36
CA PRO A 509 -4.14 16.71 13.71
C PRO A 509 -3.64 17.10 12.33
N ASP A 510 -2.34 16.98 12.05
CA ASP A 510 -1.77 17.43 10.78
C ASP A 510 -1.73 16.34 9.69
N ASP A 511 -2.28 15.15 9.96
CA ASP A 511 -2.29 14.05 8.99
C ASP A 511 -3.23 14.34 7.81
N ARG A 512 -2.67 14.95 6.75
CA ARG A 512 -3.45 15.28 5.55
C ARG A 512 -4.01 14.05 4.83
N TRP A 513 -3.37 12.88 4.93
CA TRP A 513 -3.88 11.68 4.26
C TRP A 513 -5.16 11.20 4.94
N VAL A 514 -5.13 11.03 6.27
CA VAL A 514 -6.33 10.65 7.04
C VAL A 514 -7.41 11.72 6.93
N ARG A 515 -7.06 13.01 6.99
CA ARG A 515 -8.03 14.10 6.84
C ARG A 515 -8.68 14.13 5.46
N THR A 516 -7.92 13.89 4.39
CA THR A 516 -8.46 13.78 3.02
C THR A 516 -9.44 12.61 2.91
N ARG A 517 -9.04 11.44 3.44
CA ARG A 517 -9.90 10.25 3.48
C ARG A 517 -11.18 10.51 4.29
N TYR A 518 -11.08 11.20 5.42
CA TYR A 518 -12.24 11.56 6.24
C TYR A 518 -13.20 12.51 5.53
N ALA A 519 -12.67 13.51 4.82
CA ALA A 519 -13.47 14.44 4.03
C ALA A 519 -14.27 13.71 2.93
N ILE A 520 -13.62 12.78 2.22
CA ILE A 520 -14.26 11.91 1.21
C ILE A 520 -15.40 11.09 1.83
N LEU A 521 -15.16 10.47 3.00
CA LEU A 521 -16.16 9.70 3.73
C LEU A 521 -17.33 10.57 4.22
N CYS A 522 -17.07 11.78 4.72
CA CYS A 522 -18.11 12.72 5.09
C CYS A 522 -19.01 13.05 3.90
N VAL A 523 -18.43 13.29 2.72
CA VAL A 523 -19.19 13.54 1.49
C VAL A 523 -20.02 12.32 1.08
N ALA A 524 -19.46 11.12 1.18
CA ALA A 524 -20.19 9.88 0.88
C ALA A 524 -21.41 9.68 1.81
N ALA A 525 -21.22 9.97 3.10
CA ALA A 525 -22.25 9.86 4.14
C ALA A 525 -23.24 11.05 4.16
N GLY A 526 -23.04 12.10 3.36
CA GLY A 526 -23.88 13.30 3.36
C GLY A 526 -23.72 14.16 4.63
N GLN A 527 -22.52 14.17 5.21
CA GLN A 527 -22.25 14.74 6.52
C GLN A 527 -21.65 16.14 6.40
N ARG A 528 -22.20 17.09 7.16
CA ARG A 528 -21.78 18.51 7.13
C ARG A 528 -20.32 18.71 7.57
N ALA A 529 -19.76 17.77 8.32
CA ALA A 529 -18.36 17.78 8.73
C ALA A 529 -17.39 17.81 7.54
N ALA A 530 -17.82 17.40 6.33
CA ALA A 530 -17.01 17.45 5.11
C ALA A 530 -16.37 18.82 4.87
N ALA A 531 -17.15 19.91 5.02
CA ALA A 531 -16.66 21.27 4.81
C ALA A 531 -15.47 21.59 5.73
N THR A 532 -15.63 21.35 7.03
CA THR A 532 -14.60 21.57 8.04
C THR A 532 -13.33 20.78 7.74
N GLN A 533 -13.45 19.52 7.27
CA GLN A 533 -12.29 18.72 6.93
C GLN A 533 -11.55 19.24 5.70
N PHE A 534 -12.27 19.69 4.66
CA PHE A 534 -11.64 20.29 3.47
C PHE A 534 -11.03 21.66 3.74
N GLU A 535 -11.67 22.51 4.54
CA GLU A 535 -11.13 23.81 4.96
C GLU A 535 -9.81 23.62 5.74
N ALA A 536 -9.76 22.64 6.65
CA ALA A 536 -8.56 22.32 7.42
C ALA A 536 -7.39 21.82 6.54
N LEU A 537 -7.67 21.27 5.34
CA LEU A 537 -6.63 20.90 4.38
C LEU A 537 -6.01 22.10 3.65
N LYS A 538 -6.61 23.30 3.73
CA LYS A 538 -6.10 24.56 3.15
C LYS A 538 -5.71 24.42 1.66
N GLY A 539 -6.53 23.72 0.88
CA GLY A 539 -6.28 23.48 -0.54
C GLY A 539 -5.10 22.53 -0.86
N ARG A 540 -4.55 21.83 0.15
CA ARG A 540 -3.48 20.84 -0.01
C ARG A 540 -3.96 19.41 0.33
N PRO A 541 -4.98 18.87 -0.37
CA PRO A 541 -5.43 17.52 -0.13
C PRO A 541 -4.34 16.50 -0.50
N TRP A 542 -4.52 15.25 -0.09
CA TRP A 542 -3.74 14.15 -0.64
C TRP A 542 -4.22 13.84 -2.07
N THR A 543 -3.51 14.33 -3.09
CA THR A 543 -4.06 14.35 -4.46
C THR A 543 -4.33 12.96 -5.02
N PHE A 544 -3.57 11.93 -4.61
CA PHE A 544 -3.79 10.54 -5.06
C PHE A 544 -5.13 9.94 -4.61
N ALA A 545 -5.83 10.58 -3.67
CA ALA A 545 -7.19 10.18 -3.30
C ALA A 545 -8.22 10.54 -4.37
N PHE A 546 -7.86 11.39 -5.34
CA PHE A 546 -8.72 11.85 -6.43
C PHE A 546 -8.10 11.49 -7.78
N PRO A 547 -8.88 10.93 -8.73
CA PRO A 547 -8.38 10.64 -10.08
C PRO A 547 -7.82 11.87 -10.81
N ASP A 548 -8.47 13.02 -10.62
CA ASP A 548 -8.11 14.28 -11.23
C ASP A 548 -8.59 15.48 -10.39
N ARG A 549 -8.18 16.68 -10.79
CA ARG A 549 -8.57 17.94 -10.15
C ARG A 549 -10.08 18.20 -10.23
N GLN A 550 -10.73 17.84 -11.34
CA GLN A 550 -12.17 18.02 -11.52
C GLN A 550 -12.98 17.22 -10.50
N THR A 551 -12.52 16.00 -10.19
CA THR A 551 -13.11 15.15 -9.16
C THR A 551 -12.96 15.78 -7.79
N TYR A 552 -11.77 16.30 -7.44
CA TYR A 552 -11.58 17.02 -6.18
C TYR A 552 -12.51 18.24 -6.06
N GLU A 553 -12.65 19.03 -7.12
CA GLU A 553 -13.58 20.17 -7.15
C GLU A 553 -15.04 19.74 -7.00
N ASP A 554 -15.42 18.55 -7.50
CA ASP A 554 -16.74 17.96 -7.25
C ASP A 554 -16.97 17.63 -5.77
N PHE A 555 -15.97 17.05 -5.11
CA PHE A 555 -16.03 16.82 -3.66
C PHE A 555 -16.16 18.12 -2.88
N LEU A 556 -15.45 19.20 -3.27
CA LEU A 556 -15.59 20.52 -2.65
C LEU A 556 -16.99 21.11 -2.83
N ARG A 557 -17.59 20.99 -4.02
CA ARG A 557 -18.97 21.41 -4.29
C ARG A 557 -19.96 20.62 -3.42
N ARG A 558 -19.85 19.30 -3.39
CA ARG A 558 -20.72 18.42 -2.58
C ARG A 558 -20.56 18.64 -1.07
N ALA A 559 -19.38 19.06 -0.62
CA ALA A 559 -19.13 19.46 0.75
C ALA A 559 -19.65 20.86 1.10
N GLY A 560 -20.04 21.68 0.12
CA GLY A 560 -20.47 23.06 0.33
C GLY A 560 -19.33 24.06 0.58
N VAL A 561 -18.12 23.75 0.10
CA VAL A 561 -16.93 24.61 0.23
C VAL A 561 -16.74 25.52 -1.00
N ALA A 562 -17.21 25.09 -2.17
CA ALA A 562 -17.06 25.85 -3.41
C ALA A 562 -18.00 27.08 -3.44
N GLY A 563 -17.44 28.29 -3.62
CA GLY A 563 -18.19 29.55 -3.75
C GLY A 563 -18.07 30.53 -2.56
N LYS A 564 -17.09 30.34 -1.67
CA LYS A 564 -16.73 31.30 -0.62
C LYS A 564 -15.36 31.92 -0.88
#